data_AF-A0A060CRA8-F1
#
_entry.id   AF-A0A060CRA8-F1
#
_cell.length_a   1.000
_cell.length_b   1.000
_cell.length_c   1.000
_cell.angle_alpha   90.00
_cell.angle_beta   90.00
_cell.angle_gamma   90.00
#
_symmetry.space_group_name_H-M   'P 1'
#
loop_
_entity.id
_entity.type
_entity.pdbx_description
1 polymer ?
#
loop_
_entity_poly.entity_id
_entity_poly.type
_entity_poly.pdbx_seq_one_letter_code
_entity_poly.pdbx_strand_id
1 'polypeptide(L)' 'MQVLLGPGVNIKRSPLCGRNFEYFSEDPKLSGALGAAWVRGVQGQGIGASLKHY' A
#
# COMPACT_ATOMS: atom_id res chain seq x y z
N MET A 1 -18.65 -3.99 2.34
CA MET A 1 -17.29 -4.59 2.31
C MET A 1 -16.71 -4.52 3.70
N GLN A 2 -16.16 -5.62 4.22
CA GLN A 2 -15.53 -5.64 5.55
C GLN A 2 -14.02 -5.32 5.50
N VAL A 3 -13.35 -5.64 4.39
CA VAL A 3 -11.90 -5.44 4.22
C VAL A 3 -11.59 -5.04 2.78
N LEU A 4 -10.69 -4.07 2.58
CA LEU A 4 -10.10 -3.73 1.29
C LEU A 4 -8.77 -4.45 1.09
N LEU A 5 -8.56 -5.03 -0.10
CA LEU A 5 -7.33 -5.75 -0.47
C LEU A 5 -6.22 -4.78 -0.90
N GLY A 6 -5.81 -3.93 0.02
CA GLY A 6 -4.73 -2.96 -0.15
C GLY A 6 -4.27 -2.38 1.19
N PRO A 7 -3.21 -1.55 1.17
CA PRO A 7 -2.52 -1.07 -0.02
C PRO A 7 -1.40 -2.02 -0.47
N GLY A 8 -0.98 -1.88 -1.74
CA GLY A 8 0.26 -2.47 -2.24
C GLY A 8 1.48 -1.66 -1.80
N VAL A 9 2.39 -2.25 -1.03
CA VAL A 9 3.57 -1.56 -0.47
C VAL A 9 4.91 -2.17 -0.89
N ASN A 10 4.93 -3.02 -1.92
CA ASN A 10 6.17 -3.54 -2.46
C ASN A 10 7.05 -2.39 -2.99
N ILE A 11 8.37 -2.54 -2.83
CA ILE A 11 9.34 -1.58 -3.34
C ILE A 11 9.38 -1.65 -4.87
N LYS A 12 9.34 -0.49 -5.53
CA LYS A 12 9.56 -0.36 -6.98
C LYS A 12 11.02 -0.60 -7.34
N ARG A 13 11.47 -1.86 -7.23
CA ARG A 13 12.87 -2.25 -7.47
C ARG A 13 13.33 -1.98 -8.90
N SER A 14 12.43 -2.07 -9.87
CA SER A 14 12.73 -1.87 -11.28
C SER A 14 11.54 -1.18 -11.97
N PRO A 15 11.78 -0.25 -12.91
CA PRO A 15 10.71 0.38 -13.69
C PRO A 15 9.93 -0.62 -14.55
N LEU A 16 10.50 -1.79 -14.86
CA LEU A 16 9.87 -2.83 -15.67
C LEU A 16 8.82 -3.67 -14.92
N CYS A 17 8.64 -3.46 -13.61
CA CYS A 17 7.63 -4.19 -12.86
C CYS A 17 6.22 -3.73 -13.23
N GLY A 18 5.42 -4.63 -13.82
CA GLY A 18 4.07 -4.34 -14.29
C GLY A 18 3.06 -3.94 -13.20
N ARG A 19 3.40 -4.08 -11.91
CA ARG A 19 2.55 -3.69 -10.76
C ARG A 19 3.01 -2.40 -10.08
N ASN A 20 4.00 -1.70 -10.62
CA ASN A 20 4.46 -0.42 -10.07
C ASN A 20 3.35 0.65 -9.99
N PHE A 21 2.29 0.53 -10.79
CA PHE A 21 1.16 1.46 -10.77
C PHE A 21 0.37 1.44 -9.45
N GLU A 22 0.37 0.32 -8.71
CA GLU A 22 -0.35 0.19 -7.44
C GLU A 22 0.57 0.24 -6.21
N TYR A 23 1.88 0.41 -6.41
CA TYR A 23 2.88 0.58 -5.35
C TYR A 23 3.24 2.06 -5.19
N PHE A 24 3.73 2.44 -4.02
CA PHE A 24 4.02 3.85 -3.72
C PHE A 24 5.36 4.31 -4.30
N SER A 25 6.49 3.77 -3.83
CA SER A 25 7.82 4.30 -4.16
C SER A 25 8.90 3.21 -4.27
N GLU A 26 10.06 3.60 -4.79
CA GLU A 26 11.32 2.87 -4.63
C GLU A 26 11.94 3.08 -3.23
N ASP A 27 11.58 4.16 -2.55
CA ASP A 27 12.06 4.48 -1.20
C ASP A 27 11.21 3.78 -0.11
N PRO A 28 11.82 3.05 0.83
CA PRO A 28 11.08 2.32 1.87
C PRO A 28 10.42 3.23 2.90
N LYS A 29 11.03 4.39 3.23
CA LYS A 29 10.48 5.30 4.24
C LYS A 29 9.20 5.97 3.73
N LEU A 30 9.22 6.44 2.49
CA LEU A 30 8.09 7.04 1.80
C LEU A 30 6.98 6.01 1.59
N SER A 31 7.32 4.80 1.14
CA SER A 31 6.33 3.72 0.96
C SER A 31 5.64 3.34 2.26
N GLY A 32 6.40 3.24 3.36
CA GLY A 32 5.84 2.99 4.69
C GLY A 32 4.96 4.13 5.20
N ALA A 33 5.38 5.39 5.01
CA ALA A 33 4.60 6.56 5.45
C ALA A 33 3.25 6.65 4.73
N LEU A 34 3.24 6.50 3.40
CA LEU A 34 2.02 6.53 2.59
C LEU A 34 1.12 5.32 2.86
N GLY A 35 1.70 4.11 2.96
CA GLY A 35 0.96 2.91 3.29
C GLY A 35 0.26 3.01 4.65
N ALA A 36 0.96 3.52 5.68
CA ALA A 36 0.36 3.72 7.00
C ALA A 36 -0.75 4.79 6.99
N ALA A 37 -0.58 5.89 6.26
CA ALA A 37 -1.61 6.91 6.11
C ALA A 37 -2.87 6.34 5.43
N TRP A 38 -2.70 5.54 4.37
CA TRP A 38 -3.80 4.88 3.67
C TRP A 38 -4.57 3.92 4.58
N VAL A 39 -3.86 3.05 5.31
CA VAL A 39 -4.47 2.09 6.25
C VAL A 39 -5.27 2.82 7.34
N ARG A 40 -4.72 3.89 7.92
CA ARG A 40 -5.43 4.71 8.91
C ARG A 40 -6.69 5.35 8.34
N GLY A 41 -6.65 5.84 7.10
CA GLY A 41 -7.82 6.41 6.43
C GLY A 41 -8.94 5.39 6.24
N VAL A 42 -8.61 4.19 5.76
CA VAL A 42 -9.58 3.10 5.55
C VAL A 42 -10.17 2.61 6.87
N GLN A 43 -9.33 2.36 7.88
CA GLN A 43 -9.78 1.91 9.19
C GLN A 43 -10.55 2.98 9.98
N GLY A 44 -10.29 4.27 9.73
CA GLY A 44 -11.08 5.37 10.27
C GLY A 44 -12.54 5.38 9.80
N GLN A 45 -12.85 4.68 8.71
CA GLN A 45 -14.22 4.49 8.20
C GLN A 45 -14.85 3.17 8.67
N GLY A 46 -14.21 2.45 9.61
CA GLY A 46 -14.68 1.15 10.08
C GLY A 46 -14.48 -0.01 9.10
N ILE A 47 -13.66 0.18 8.06
CA ILE A 47 -13.34 -0.83 7.05
C ILE A 47 -11.93 -1.37 7.32
N GLY A 48 -11.72 -2.69 7.26
CA GLY A 48 -10.39 -3.28 7.41
C GLY A 48 -9.49 -3.05 6.18
N ALA A 49 -8.18 -3.10 6.39
CA ALA A 49 -7.18 -3.06 5.32
C ALA A 49 -6.35 -4.36 5.31
N SER A 50 -6.02 -4.86 4.13
CA SER A 50 -5.13 -6.00 3.93
C SER A 50 -3.90 -5.53 3.15
N LEU A 51 -2.89 -5.09 3.91
CA LEU A 51 -1.62 -4.66 3.36
C LEU A 51 -0.94 -5.83 2.63
N LYS A 52 -0.40 -5.54 1.46
CA LYS A 52 0.18 -6.55 0.57
C LYS A 52 1.39 -5.99 -0.19
N HIS A 53 2.29 -6.81 -0.70
CA HIS A 53 2.40 -8.26 -0.54
C HIS A 53 3.64 -8.48 0.33
N TYR A 54 3.41 -8.92 1.56
CA TYR A 54 4.48 -9.30 2.48
C TYR A 54 4.94 -10.72 2.17
#